data_AF-A0A6L8T1P6-F1
#
_entry.id   AF-A0A6L8T1P6-F1
#
_cell.length_a   1.000
_cell.length_b   1.000
_cell.length_c   1.000
_cell.angle_alpha   90.00
_cell.angle_beta   90.00
_cell.angle_gamma   90.00
#
_symmetry.space_group_name_H-M   'P 1'
#
loop_
_entity.id
_entity.type
_entity.pdbx_description
1 polymer ?
#
loop_
_entity_poly.entity_id
_entity_poly.type
_entity_poly.pdbx_seq_one_letter_code
_entity_poly.pdbx_strand_id
1 'polypeptide(L)'
;MKSIELLLEEYKIISDIAEKYFDRMYSTINFVLIYYGAILTIVFNIDNKDEFNVILFTYFLPIGTYILGLLYMYNSLVLARAGLHCVELEKLINAYGTLENNRKCFGGWNIRAKSKKYNGHFILSYGTVLMFFILAPICDFFVAYEINDGRWFITYTDIKLLNAGINIGQFIFYMIYITFMLIVIWDCKKISKETNEKIQGYFL
;
A
#
# COMPACT_ATOMS: atom_id res chain seq x y z
N MET A 1 -33.86 14.30 6.19
CA MET A 1 -33.13 13.48 7.18
C MET A 1 -33.19 12.03 6.71
N LYS A 2 -32.05 11.33 6.52
CA LYS A 2 -32.06 9.89 6.15
C LYS A 2 -32.63 9.05 7.31
N SER A 3 -33.41 8.01 7.04
CA SER A 3 -33.91 7.11 8.11
C SER A 3 -32.77 6.32 8.75
N ILE A 4 -32.95 5.85 9.98
CA ILE A 4 -31.93 5.03 10.68
C ILE A 4 -31.69 3.70 9.95
N GLU A 5 -32.72 3.12 9.35
CA GLU A 5 -32.63 1.90 8.53
C GLU A 5 -31.72 2.14 7.31
N LEU A 6 -31.90 3.26 6.60
CA LEU A 6 -31.05 3.65 5.48
C LEU A 6 -29.59 3.87 5.91
N LEU A 7 -29.34 4.45 7.09
CA LEU A 7 -27.99 4.64 7.62
C LEU A 7 -27.31 3.32 7.98
N LEU A 8 -28.05 2.37 8.56
CA LEU A 8 -27.56 1.04 8.91
C LEU A 8 -27.29 0.19 7.65
N GLU A 9 -28.15 0.29 6.64
CA GLU A 9 -27.96 -0.37 5.35
C GLU A 9 -26.74 0.20 4.61
N GLU A 10 -26.60 1.53 4.57
CA GLU A 10 -25.44 2.19 3.99
C GLU A 10 -24.15 1.76 4.70
N TYR A 11 -24.15 1.74 6.03
CA TYR A 11 -23.02 1.26 6.83
C TYR A 11 -22.63 -0.19 6.50
N LYS A 12 -23.62 -1.08 6.37
CA LYS A 12 -23.39 -2.48 6.00
C LYS A 12 -22.75 -2.60 4.62
N ILE A 13 -23.27 -1.88 3.62
CA ILE A 13 -22.74 -1.88 2.26
C ILE A 13 -21.27 -1.43 2.25
N ILE A 14 -20.93 -0.36 2.99
CA ILE A 14 -19.55 0.15 3.04
C ILE A 14 -18.64 -0.84 3.75
N SER A 15 -19.09 -1.47 4.82
CA SER A 15 -18.35 -2.52 5.52
C SER A 15 -18.03 -3.69 4.58
N ASP A 16 -19.02 -4.17 3.81
CA ASP A 16 -18.83 -5.26 2.85
C ASP A 16 -17.86 -4.86 1.72
N ILE A 17 -17.90 -3.60 1.28
CA ILE A 17 -16.93 -3.06 0.32
C ILE A 17 -15.53 -3.05 0.94
N ALA A 18 -15.38 -2.51 2.15
CA ALA A 18 -14.10 -2.43 2.84
C ALA A 18 -13.46 -3.81 3.02
N GLU A 19 -14.22 -4.82 3.44
CA GLU A 19 -13.74 -6.19 3.60
C GLU A 19 -13.20 -6.78 2.29
N LYS A 20 -13.90 -6.58 1.16
CA LYS A 20 -13.40 -7.01 -0.16
C LYS A 20 -12.07 -6.35 -0.55
N TYR A 21 -11.90 -5.06 -0.26
CA TYR A 21 -10.65 -4.35 -0.52
C TYR A 21 -9.53 -4.78 0.43
N PHE A 22 -9.88 -5.14 1.66
CA PHE A 22 -8.97 -5.71 2.64
C PHE A 22 -8.43 -7.07 2.17
N ASP A 23 -9.30 -7.98 1.74
CA ASP A 23 -8.92 -9.29 1.21
C ASP A 23 -8.02 -9.18 -0.01
N ARG A 24 -8.34 -8.24 -0.91
CA ARG A 24 -7.50 -7.94 -2.09
C ARG A 24 -6.12 -7.45 -1.68
N MET A 25 -6.04 -6.56 -0.69
CA MET A 25 -4.77 -6.05 -0.18
C MET A 25 -3.88 -7.17 0.38
N TYR A 26 -4.44 -8.07 1.20
CA TYR A 26 -3.70 -9.24 1.71
C TYR A 26 -3.27 -10.19 0.60
N SER A 27 -4.13 -10.42 -0.40
CA SER A 27 -3.79 -11.23 -1.57
C SER A 27 -2.62 -10.63 -2.35
N THR A 28 -2.59 -9.29 -2.51
CA THR A 28 -1.46 -8.59 -3.13
C THR A 28 -0.17 -8.80 -2.35
N ILE A 29 -0.20 -8.66 -1.02
CA ILE A 29 0.99 -8.88 -0.16
C ILE A 29 1.50 -10.32 -0.31
N ASN A 30 0.62 -11.31 -0.21
CA ASN A 30 0.98 -12.72 -0.33
C ASN A 30 1.60 -13.02 -1.71
N PHE A 31 0.99 -12.51 -2.78
CA PHE A 31 1.51 -12.67 -4.13
C PHE A 31 2.90 -12.04 -4.27
N VAL A 32 3.12 -10.85 -3.72
CA VAL A 32 4.43 -10.17 -3.75
C VAL A 32 5.51 -10.99 -3.05
N LEU A 33 5.21 -11.54 -1.87
CA LEU A 33 6.16 -12.37 -1.13
C LEU A 33 6.52 -13.65 -1.89
N ILE A 34 5.52 -14.32 -2.49
CA ILE A 34 5.75 -15.51 -3.32
C ILE A 34 6.54 -15.16 -4.58
N TYR A 35 6.20 -14.05 -5.23
CA TYR A 35 6.89 -13.54 -6.42
C TYR A 35 8.38 -13.26 -6.15
N TYR A 36 8.68 -12.50 -5.09
CA TYR A 36 10.07 -12.25 -4.67
C TYR A 36 10.79 -13.54 -4.27
N GLY A 37 10.15 -14.41 -3.48
CA GLY A 37 10.74 -15.69 -3.06
C GLY A 37 11.08 -16.61 -4.24
N ALA A 38 10.20 -16.71 -5.22
CA ALA A 38 10.43 -17.48 -6.44
C ALA A 38 11.60 -16.92 -7.25
N ILE A 39 11.67 -15.61 -7.40
CA ILE A 39 12.75 -14.94 -8.13
C ILE A 39 14.10 -15.16 -7.44
N LEU A 40 14.19 -14.94 -6.13
CA LEU A 40 15.43 -15.17 -5.38
C LEU A 40 15.87 -16.63 -5.50
N THR A 41 14.94 -17.58 -5.47
CA THR A 41 15.25 -19.01 -5.64
C THR A 41 15.84 -19.33 -7.02
N ILE A 42 15.38 -18.64 -8.07
CA ILE A 42 15.90 -18.79 -9.44
C ILE A 42 17.31 -18.18 -9.53
N VAL A 43 17.49 -16.97 -9.01
CA VAL A 43 18.77 -16.24 -9.02
C VAL A 43 19.88 -17.03 -8.33
N PHE A 44 19.61 -17.59 -7.15
CA PHE A 44 20.61 -18.29 -6.35
C PHE A 44 20.88 -19.75 -6.78
N ASN A 45 20.13 -20.29 -7.75
CA ASN A 45 20.33 -21.66 -8.26
C ASN A 45 20.93 -21.72 -9.67
N ILE A 46 21.00 -20.62 -10.41
CA ILE A 46 21.53 -20.62 -11.78
C ILE A 46 22.93 -20.02 -11.79
N ASP A 47 23.94 -20.88 -11.84
CA ASP A 47 25.33 -20.46 -12.09
C ASP A 47 25.45 -19.80 -13.49
N ASN A 48 26.23 -18.72 -13.59
CA ASN A 48 26.69 -18.08 -14.84
C ASN A 48 25.65 -17.34 -15.72
N LYS A 49 24.71 -16.57 -15.15
CA LYS A 49 23.90 -15.63 -15.97
C LYS A 49 23.83 -14.21 -15.42
N ASP A 50 24.99 -13.55 -15.37
CA ASP A 50 25.10 -12.15 -14.92
C ASP A 50 24.17 -11.22 -15.71
N GLU A 51 24.07 -11.36 -17.04
CA GLU A 51 23.16 -10.56 -17.87
C GLU A 51 21.68 -10.77 -17.52
N PHE A 52 21.27 -12.01 -17.27
CA PHE A 52 19.89 -12.33 -16.89
C PHE A 52 19.56 -11.76 -15.51
N ASN A 53 20.46 -11.95 -14.54
CA ASN A 53 20.29 -11.46 -13.18
C ASN A 53 20.20 -9.93 -13.16
N VAL A 54 21.05 -9.25 -13.94
CA VAL A 54 20.99 -7.79 -14.05
C VAL A 54 19.66 -7.35 -14.67
N ILE A 55 19.19 -7.93 -15.78
CA ILE A 55 17.87 -7.57 -16.34
C ILE A 55 16.74 -7.79 -15.31
N LEU A 56 16.81 -8.89 -14.56
CA LEU A 56 15.83 -9.23 -13.53
C LEU A 56 15.79 -8.19 -12.41
N PHE A 57 16.95 -7.83 -11.85
CA PHE A 57 17.07 -6.90 -10.73
C PHE A 57 16.89 -5.43 -11.13
N THR A 58 17.25 -5.04 -12.35
CA THR A 58 17.15 -3.63 -12.75
C THR A 58 15.87 -3.28 -13.50
N TYR A 59 15.11 -4.27 -13.98
CA TYR A 59 13.82 -4.04 -14.64
C TYR A 59 12.68 -4.84 -14.06
N PHE A 60 12.77 -6.17 -14.12
CA PHE A 60 11.60 -7.02 -13.90
C PHE A 60 11.09 -6.91 -12.47
N LEU A 61 12.00 -7.02 -11.49
CA LEU A 61 11.69 -6.83 -10.07
C LEU A 61 11.20 -5.41 -9.78
N PRO A 62 11.94 -4.32 -10.08
CA PRO A 62 11.47 -2.95 -9.82
C PRO A 62 10.11 -2.63 -10.43
N ILE A 63 9.87 -3.02 -11.69
CA ILE A 63 8.60 -2.77 -12.39
C ILE A 63 7.47 -3.59 -11.75
N GLY A 64 7.70 -4.88 -11.50
CA GLY A 64 6.71 -5.75 -10.85
C GLY A 64 6.33 -5.23 -9.47
N THR A 65 7.32 -4.87 -8.66
CA THR A 65 7.13 -4.32 -7.31
C THR A 65 6.43 -2.98 -7.33
N TYR A 66 6.69 -2.14 -8.33
CA TYR A 66 5.95 -0.91 -8.52
C TYR A 66 4.47 -1.16 -8.80
N ILE A 67 4.15 -2.02 -9.78
CA ILE A 67 2.75 -2.33 -10.14
C ILE A 67 2.01 -2.92 -8.94
N LEU A 68 2.65 -3.84 -8.21
CA LEU A 68 2.05 -4.46 -7.02
C LEU A 68 1.92 -3.46 -5.86
N GLY A 69 2.89 -2.55 -5.70
CA GLY A 69 2.83 -1.45 -4.75
C GLY A 69 1.68 -0.47 -5.06
N LEU A 70 1.43 -0.17 -6.34
CA LEU A 70 0.27 0.63 -6.77
C LEU A 70 -1.05 -0.02 -6.38
N LEU A 71 -1.18 -1.34 -6.59
CA LEU A 71 -2.38 -2.09 -6.21
C LEU A 71 -2.59 -2.09 -4.69
N TYR A 72 -1.52 -2.34 -3.92
CA TYR A 72 -1.56 -2.27 -2.47
C TYR A 72 -2.00 -0.88 -1.97
N MET A 73 -1.41 0.17 -2.55
CA MET A 73 -1.69 1.54 -2.18
C MET A 73 -3.12 1.97 -2.56
N TYR A 74 -3.61 1.58 -3.73
CA TYR A 74 -4.98 1.83 -4.15
C TYR A 74 -5.98 1.20 -3.16
N ASN A 75 -5.78 -0.07 -2.81
CA ASN A 75 -6.61 -0.75 -1.84
C ASN A 75 -6.55 -0.06 -0.46
N SER A 76 -5.35 0.36 -0.03
CA SER A 76 -5.15 1.10 1.23
C SER A 76 -5.90 2.44 1.24
N LEU A 77 -5.91 3.18 0.12
CA LEU A 77 -6.63 4.45 0.00
C LEU A 77 -8.16 4.24 0.06
N VAL A 78 -8.67 3.22 -0.62
CA VAL A 78 -10.10 2.88 -0.58
C VAL A 78 -10.51 2.50 0.84
N LEU A 79 -9.71 1.69 1.54
CA LEU A 79 -9.93 1.35 2.95
C LEU A 79 -9.93 2.58 3.86
N ALA A 80 -8.99 3.51 3.67
CA ALA A 80 -8.93 4.74 4.46
C ALA A 80 -10.20 5.59 4.25
N ARG A 81 -10.68 5.72 3.00
CA ARG A 81 -11.92 6.46 2.68
C ARG A 81 -13.16 5.75 3.22
N ALA A 82 -13.25 4.43 3.08
CA ALA A 82 -14.35 3.64 3.63
C ALA A 82 -14.39 3.75 5.15
N GLY A 83 -13.23 3.68 5.82
CA GLY A 83 -13.11 3.91 7.25
C GLY A 83 -13.61 5.28 7.67
N LEU A 84 -13.22 6.35 6.96
CA LEU A 84 -13.69 7.70 7.22
C LEU A 84 -15.22 7.84 7.05
N HIS A 85 -15.78 7.26 5.99
CA HIS A 85 -17.22 7.30 5.76
C HIS A 85 -18.00 6.51 6.82
N CYS A 86 -17.48 5.36 7.25
CA CYS A 86 -18.00 4.63 8.41
C CYS A 86 -18.02 5.51 9.67
N VAL A 87 -16.96 6.27 9.95
CA VAL A 87 -16.94 7.20 11.11
C VAL A 87 -18.10 8.20 11.05
N GLU A 88 -18.37 8.76 9.88
CA GLU A 88 -19.45 9.74 9.69
C GLU A 88 -20.84 9.12 9.87
N LEU A 89 -21.05 7.92 9.34
CA LEU A 89 -22.31 7.20 9.52
C LEU A 89 -22.52 6.80 10.98
N GLU A 90 -21.49 6.32 11.67
CA GLU A 90 -21.57 5.99 13.09
C GLU A 90 -21.96 7.23 13.93
N LYS A 91 -21.49 8.43 13.57
CA LYS A 91 -21.92 9.69 14.23
C LYS A 91 -23.40 9.93 14.03
N LEU A 92 -23.90 9.80 12.80
CA LEU A 92 -25.32 10.00 12.49
C LEU A 92 -26.20 8.97 13.22
N ILE A 93 -25.82 7.70 13.18
CA ILE A 93 -26.52 6.60 13.87
C ILE A 93 -26.56 6.86 15.39
N ASN A 94 -25.45 7.27 15.99
CA ASN A 94 -25.41 7.61 17.42
C ASN A 94 -26.25 8.85 17.77
N ALA A 95 -26.27 9.87 16.89
CA ALA A 95 -27.12 11.04 17.07
C ALA A 95 -28.61 10.70 17.01
N TYR A 96 -29.00 9.72 16.18
CA TYR A 96 -30.35 9.13 16.19
C TYR A 96 -30.60 8.24 17.42
N GLY A 97 -29.56 7.65 18.00
CA GLY A 97 -29.60 6.65 19.07
C GLY A 97 -29.60 7.19 20.50
N THR A 98 -30.09 8.40 20.76
CA THR A 98 -30.23 8.98 22.11
C THR A 98 -31.31 8.32 23.00
N LEU A 99 -31.83 7.15 22.61
CA LEU A 99 -32.61 6.26 23.47
C LEU A 99 -31.74 5.05 23.87
N GLU A 100 -31.53 4.87 25.17
CA GLU A 100 -30.65 3.93 25.88
C GLU A 100 -30.51 2.50 25.31
N ASN A 101 -31.41 2.04 24.45
CA ASN A 101 -31.41 0.69 23.89
C ASN A 101 -30.38 0.44 22.77
N ASN A 102 -29.95 1.44 22.00
CA ASN A 102 -29.10 1.19 20.81
C ASN A 102 -27.60 1.07 21.11
N ARG A 103 -27.10 1.60 22.23
CA ARG A 103 -25.68 1.48 22.63
C ARG A 103 -25.23 0.04 22.88
N LYS A 104 -26.15 -0.88 23.22
CA LYS A 104 -25.84 -2.31 23.40
C LYS A 104 -25.75 -3.08 22.08
N CYS A 105 -26.39 -2.60 21.01
CA CYS A 105 -26.54 -3.34 19.76
C CYS A 105 -25.60 -2.90 18.64
N PHE A 106 -25.09 -1.65 18.67
CA PHE A 106 -24.24 -1.13 17.62
C PHE A 106 -22.79 -0.91 18.09
N GLY A 107 -21.97 -1.95 17.91
CA GLY A 107 -20.56 -1.95 18.31
C GLY A 107 -19.60 -1.60 17.19
N GLY A 108 -19.95 -0.61 16.35
CA GLY A 108 -19.31 -0.25 15.08
C GLY A 108 -17.78 -0.38 15.03
N TRP A 109 -17.25 -0.68 13.85
CA TRP A 109 -15.83 -0.92 13.53
C TRP A 109 -14.86 0.03 14.25
N ASN A 110 -15.23 1.30 14.35
CA ASN A 110 -14.37 2.34 14.91
C ASN A 110 -14.25 2.29 16.45
N ILE A 111 -15.28 1.77 17.13
CA ILE A 111 -15.28 1.57 18.59
C ILE A 111 -14.37 0.40 18.98
N ARG A 112 -14.32 -0.65 18.16
CA ARG A 112 -13.42 -1.81 18.39
C ARG A 112 -11.96 -1.50 18.02
N ALA A 113 -11.73 -0.77 16.93
CA ALA A 113 -10.38 -0.39 16.49
C ALA A 113 -9.67 0.59 17.46
N LYS A 114 -10.43 1.45 18.16
CA LYS A 114 -9.92 2.37 19.19
C LYS A 114 -9.65 1.75 20.56
N SER A 115 -9.89 0.45 20.77
CA SER A 115 -9.47 -0.15 22.04
C SER A 115 -7.97 0.09 22.24
N LYS A 116 -7.54 0.47 23.45
CA LYS A 116 -6.12 0.70 23.80
C LYS A 116 -5.19 -0.46 23.36
N LYS A 117 -5.75 -1.66 23.14
CA LYS A 117 -5.04 -2.85 22.68
C LYS A 117 -4.64 -2.83 21.20
N TYR A 118 -5.33 -2.07 20.34
CA TYR A 118 -5.11 -2.07 18.88
C TYR A 118 -4.61 -0.73 18.33
N ASN A 119 -4.66 0.33 19.15
CA ASN A 119 -4.26 1.69 18.81
C ASN A 119 -2.73 1.79 18.67
N GLY A 120 -2.20 1.39 17.51
CA GLY A 120 -0.77 1.44 17.19
C GLY A 120 -0.26 0.24 16.36
N HIS A 121 -0.89 -0.93 16.50
CA HIS A 121 -0.44 -2.14 15.79
C HIS A 121 -0.71 -2.08 14.28
N PHE A 122 -1.80 -1.44 13.86
CA PHE A 122 -2.14 -1.32 12.44
C PHE A 122 -1.21 -0.37 11.68
N ILE A 123 -0.74 0.71 12.30
CA ILE A 123 0.19 1.66 11.66
C ILE A 123 1.51 0.96 11.33
N LEU A 124 1.99 0.12 12.24
CA LEU A 124 3.23 -0.62 12.04
C LEU A 124 3.06 -1.64 10.91
N SER A 125 2.04 -2.51 10.98
CA SER A 125 1.84 -3.56 9.98
C SER A 125 1.66 -3.03 8.55
N TYR A 126 0.85 -1.99 8.36
CA TYR A 126 0.62 -1.42 7.01
C TYR A 126 1.71 -0.46 6.56
N GLY A 127 2.36 0.24 7.49
CA GLY A 127 3.51 1.10 7.20
C GLY A 127 4.74 0.30 6.76
N THR A 128 5.01 -0.84 7.39
CA THR A 128 6.14 -1.71 7.03
C THR A 128 6.00 -2.31 5.63
N VAL A 129 4.80 -2.72 5.24
CA VAL A 129 4.54 -3.22 3.87
C VAL A 129 4.72 -2.10 2.84
N LEU A 130 4.28 -0.88 3.15
CA LEU A 130 4.53 0.27 2.28
C LEU A 130 6.04 0.56 2.16
N MET A 131 6.80 0.49 3.26
CA MET A 131 8.25 0.63 3.24
C MET A 131 8.92 -0.43 2.36
N PHE A 132 8.42 -1.67 2.37
CA PHE A 132 8.92 -2.71 1.46
C PHE A 132 8.77 -2.29 0.01
N PHE A 133 7.57 -1.83 -0.39
CA PHE A 133 7.37 -1.38 -1.78
C PHE A 133 8.27 -0.19 -2.16
N ILE A 134 8.61 0.69 -1.21
CA ILE A 134 9.52 1.83 -1.40
C ILE A 134 10.97 1.39 -1.56
N LEU A 135 11.43 0.54 -0.64
CA LEU A 135 12.83 0.22 -0.50
C LEU A 135 13.26 -0.90 -1.43
N ALA A 136 12.38 -1.87 -1.71
CA ALA A 136 12.74 -3.05 -2.49
C ALA A 136 13.25 -2.70 -3.89
N PRO A 137 12.62 -1.79 -4.68
CA PRO A 137 13.20 -1.37 -5.95
C PRO A 137 14.58 -0.74 -5.79
N ILE A 138 14.82 0.06 -4.75
CA ILE A 138 16.13 0.69 -4.50
C ILE A 138 17.18 -0.39 -4.17
N CYS A 139 16.82 -1.36 -3.35
CA CYS A 139 17.68 -2.50 -3.03
C CYS A 139 17.99 -3.34 -4.28
N ASP A 140 16.99 -3.63 -5.11
CA ASP A 140 17.15 -4.40 -6.35
C ASP A 140 18.14 -3.70 -7.30
N PHE A 141 18.09 -2.36 -7.39
CA PHE A 141 19.08 -1.58 -8.14
C PHE A 141 20.50 -1.73 -7.61
N PHE A 142 20.69 -1.63 -6.30
CA PHE A 142 22.02 -1.78 -5.70
C PHE A 142 22.56 -3.21 -5.83
N VAL A 143 21.70 -4.23 -5.77
CA VAL A 143 22.08 -5.62 -6.04
C VAL A 143 22.55 -5.78 -7.48
N ALA A 144 21.83 -5.22 -8.46
CA ALA A 144 22.27 -5.23 -9.84
C ALA A 144 23.60 -4.49 -10.05
N TYR A 145 23.81 -3.38 -9.35
CA TYR A 145 25.04 -2.60 -9.38
C TYR A 145 26.25 -3.40 -8.86
N GLU A 146 26.07 -4.12 -7.75
CA GLU A 146 27.11 -4.98 -7.18
C GLU A 146 27.44 -6.18 -8.08
N ILE A 147 26.43 -6.84 -8.63
CA ILE A 147 26.60 -7.95 -9.59
C ILE A 147 27.40 -7.50 -10.84
N ASN A 148 27.30 -6.22 -11.21
CA ASN A 148 27.97 -5.64 -12.37
C ASN A 148 29.30 -4.93 -12.03
N ASP A 149 30.05 -5.43 -11.05
CA ASP A 149 31.36 -4.89 -10.61
C ASP A 149 31.35 -3.38 -10.27
N GLY A 150 30.22 -2.84 -9.82
CA GLY A 150 30.09 -1.42 -9.50
C GLY A 150 30.13 -0.49 -10.72
N ARG A 151 29.82 -0.98 -11.93
CA ARG A 151 29.68 -0.13 -13.11
C ARG A 151 28.26 0.42 -13.20
N TRP A 152 28.16 1.75 -13.20
CA TRP A 152 26.90 2.49 -13.34
C TRP A 152 26.26 2.37 -14.73
N PHE A 153 27.07 2.18 -15.76
CA PHE A 153 26.59 2.01 -17.12
C PHE A 153 26.75 0.56 -17.54
N ILE A 154 25.62 -0.13 -17.61
CA ILE A 154 25.59 -1.54 -17.93
C ILE A 154 25.55 -1.69 -19.44
N THR A 155 26.41 -2.56 -19.98
CA THR A 155 26.51 -2.83 -21.41
C THR A 155 25.77 -4.14 -21.68
N TYR A 156 24.48 -4.06 -22.00
CA TYR A 156 23.61 -5.23 -22.21
C TYR A 156 23.70 -5.80 -23.62
N THR A 157 24.09 -4.96 -24.58
CA THR A 157 24.19 -5.30 -26.00
C THR A 157 25.40 -4.60 -26.59
N ASP A 158 25.87 -5.02 -27.77
CA ASP A 158 26.92 -4.29 -28.49
C ASP A 158 26.46 -2.90 -28.97
N ILE A 159 25.16 -2.62 -28.89
CA ILE A 159 24.54 -1.39 -29.37
C ILE A 159 24.57 -0.31 -28.28
N LYS A 160 25.53 0.62 -28.40
CA LYS A 160 25.71 1.74 -27.45
C LYS A 160 24.44 2.56 -27.20
N LEU A 161 23.66 2.86 -28.24
CA LEU A 161 22.43 3.64 -28.13
C LEU A 161 21.36 2.90 -27.32
N LEU A 162 21.26 1.58 -27.51
CA LEU A 162 20.30 0.74 -26.80
C LEU A 162 20.68 0.67 -25.32
N ASN A 163 21.95 0.46 -25.00
CA ASN A 163 22.43 0.51 -23.62
C ASN A 163 22.18 1.87 -22.97
N ALA A 164 22.35 2.97 -23.71
CA ALA A 164 22.05 4.29 -23.19
C ALA A 164 20.56 4.48 -22.88
N GLY A 165 19.67 4.05 -23.79
CA GLY A 165 18.23 4.08 -23.55
C GLY A 165 17.81 3.25 -22.35
N ILE A 166 18.41 2.07 -22.18
CA ILE A 166 18.17 1.14 -21.08
C ILE A 166 18.58 1.80 -19.74
N ASN A 167 19.84 2.21 -19.58
CA ASN A 167 20.30 2.82 -18.32
C ASN A 167 19.57 4.15 -17.99
N ILE A 168 19.29 5.00 -18.98
CA ILE A 168 18.54 6.26 -18.77
C ILE A 168 17.08 5.96 -18.39
N GLY A 169 16.45 4.96 -19.02
CA GLY A 169 15.06 4.58 -18.75
C GLY A 169 14.85 4.13 -17.31
N GLN A 170 15.80 3.36 -16.75
CA GLN A 170 15.77 2.97 -15.33
C GLN A 170 15.81 4.19 -14.41
N PHE A 171 16.75 5.10 -14.66
CA PHE A 171 16.89 6.31 -13.86
C PHE A 171 15.61 7.15 -13.89
N ILE A 172 15.01 7.35 -15.06
CA ILE A 172 13.74 8.06 -15.21
C ILE A 172 12.62 7.36 -14.43
N PHE A 173 12.54 6.03 -14.54
CA PHE A 173 11.55 5.25 -13.79
C PHE A 173 11.68 5.44 -12.28
N TYR A 174 12.89 5.38 -11.72
CA TYR A 174 13.12 5.64 -10.29
C TYR A 174 12.72 7.05 -9.86
N MET A 175 12.98 8.06 -10.69
CA MET A 175 12.59 9.44 -10.39
C MET A 175 11.07 9.61 -10.37
N ILE A 176 10.37 9.00 -11.34
CA ILE A 176 8.90 8.96 -11.37
C ILE A 176 8.38 8.22 -10.13
N TYR A 177 8.98 7.08 -9.80
CA TYR A 177 8.62 6.25 -8.66
C TYR A 177 8.73 7.01 -7.33
N ILE A 178 9.88 7.63 -7.05
CA ILE A 178 10.10 8.38 -5.81
C ILE A 178 9.13 9.57 -5.71
N THR A 179 8.95 10.30 -6.82
CA THR A 179 8.02 11.44 -6.87
C THR A 179 6.60 10.99 -6.54
N PHE A 180 6.17 9.88 -7.14
CA PHE A 180 4.88 9.27 -6.85
C PHE A 180 4.75 8.88 -5.37
N MET A 181 5.75 8.21 -4.78
CA MET A 181 5.70 7.83 -3.36
C MET A 181 5.62 9.03 -2.42
N LEU A 182 6.30 10.14 -2.74
CA LEU A 182 6.22 11.38 -1.96
C LEU A 182 4.81 11.98 -1.98
N ILE A 183 4.16 12.00 -3.16
CA ILE A 183 2.77 12.47 -3.30
C ILE A 183 1.84 11.63 -2.42
N VAL A 184 2.01 10.31 -2.44
CA VAL A 184 1.17 9.37 -1.67
C VAL A 184 1.31 9.58 -0.17
N ILE A 185 2.55 9.74 0.32
CA ILE A 185 2.80 10.03 1.74
C ILE A 185 2.13 11.35 2.13
N TRP A 186 2.18 12.35 1.26
CA TRP A 186 1.56 13.64 1.50
C TRP A 186 0.02 13.54 1.58
N ASP A 187 -0.60 12.82 0.65
CA ASP A 187 -2.05 12.58 0.65
C ASP A 187 -2.49 11.76 1.88
N CYS A 188 -1.73 10.74 2.26
CA CYS A 188 -2.01 9.95 3.47
C CYS A 188 -1.95 10.82 4.74
N LYS A 189 -0.96 11.72 4.83
CA LYS A 189 -0.87 12.70 5.92
C LYS A 189 -2.08 13.64 5.94
N LYS A 190 -2.54 14.09 4.77
CA LYS A 190 -3.73 14.94 4.66
C LYS A 190 -5.00 14.21 5.14
N ILE A 191 -5.24 12.99 4.66
CA ILE A 191 -6.38 12.16 5.09
C ILE A 191 -6.32 11.87 6.59
N SER A 192 -5.14 11.55 7.13
CA SER A 192 -4.94 11.34 8.57
C SER A 192 -5.29 12.58 9.38
N LYS A 193 -4.88 13.77 8.92
CA LYS A 193 -5.23 15.05 9.55
C LYS A 193 -6.74 15.29 9.54
N GLU A 194 -7.40 15.15 8.39
CA GLU A 194 -8.86 15.30 8.25
C GLU A 194 -9.61 14.30 9.15
N THR A 195 -9.12 13.05 9.22
CA THR A 195 -9.69 12.00 10.07
C THR A 195 -9.54 12.37 11.55
N ASN A 196 -8.38 12.83 11.99
CA ASN A 196 -8.12 13.25 13.37
C ASN A 196 -8.96 14.47 13.76
N GLU A 197 -9.11 15.47 12.89
CA GLU A 197 -9.98 16.63 13.11
C GLU A 197 -11.45 16.22 13.26
N LYS A 198 -11.94 15.35 12.35
CA LYS A 198 -13.30 14.79 12.45
C LYS A 198 -13.47 13.94 13.72
N ILE A 199 -12.44 13.25 14.17
CA ILE A 199 -12.47 12.43 15.40
C ILE A 199 -12.38 13.28 16.68
N GLN A 200 -11.63 14.38 16.72
CA GLN A 200 -11.53 15.21 17.94
C GLN A 200 -12.87 15.84 18.31
N GLY A 201 -13.72 16.17 17.33
CA GLY A 201 -15.12 16.56 17.57
C GLY A 201 -16.05 15.43 18.05
N TYR A 202 -15.54 14.24 18.38
CA TYR A 202 -16.28 13.09 18.92
C TYR A 202 -16.26 13.04 20.46
N PHE A 203 -15.32 13.75 21.10
CA PHE A 203 -15.05 13.66 22.56
C PHE A 203 -15.24 14.99 23.30
N LEU A 204 -15.74 16.02 22.63
CA LEU A 204 -16.31 17.24 23.21
C LEU A 204 -17.83 17.20 23.00
#